data_AF-A0A7V3MAG5-F1
#
_entry.id   AF-A0A7V3MAG5-F1
#
_cell.length_a   1.000
_cell.length_b   1.000
_cell.length_c   1.000
_cell.angle_alpha   90.00
_cell.angle_beta   90.00
_cell.angle_gamma   90.00
#
_symmetry.space_group_name_H-M   'P 1'
#
loop_
_entity.id
_entity.type
_entity.pdbx_description
1 polymer ?
#
loop_
_entity_poly.entity_id
_entity_poly.type
_entity_poly.pdbx_seq_one_letter_code
_entity_poly.pdbx_strand_id
1 'polypeptide(L)'
;MLLLMILSSVPDGIMVFWGYTGITRVSRLVPPAGWVIDSSFVGRFPRGCPGDSVGTKGGSSTHKHTRIYGSTGGGTGTDPRGQPGPGTLAAIVGHTHPLWASGTISTTSHIPPYRDFLLIRKVGEDVGLPAGTVMMFTEEPPSGWRVILVDSFPRGSLSLWGKGGSPTHYHTFSGYTGDPYPTSFEPGSATASGCHGHPVSGSTAPESNLPPYVRVVFAQLETWTEDIPVGAVGMFDSPPSGSPGIGVWESFDTLNTGRRFPLGCNPSNALMAGGSSSHVHGISSITIGPSGGGAGVENVGGGAAGTPHTHEAYPTRTDTAFALPPYRYTMFWQKTSVKTAMAGNEQGETGSWAAIGLRGAISIKAPPGILVKIYDITGKRVFACDTGEEEMLVKGLGPGVLFVRMESADLAIVKKVIVR
;
A
#
# COMPACT_ATOMS: atom_id res chain seq x y z
N MET A 1 -4.29 -22.25 40.71
CA MET A 1 -4.55 -21.25 39.65
C MET A 1 -3.22 -20.63 39.26
N LEU A 2 -2.61 -21.18 38.20
CA LEU A 2 -1.28 -20.82 37.70
C LEU A 2 -1.44 -19.53 36.87
N LEU A 3 -0.93 -18.40 37.38
CA LEU A 3 -0.91 -17.15 36.62
C LEU A 3 0.30 -17.23 35.66
N LEU A 4 0.03 -17.63 34.43
CA LEU A 4 0.99 -17.67 33.33
C LEU A 4 1.36 -16.21 32.99
N MET A 5 2.56 -15.77 33.36
CA MET A 5 3.08 -14.49 32.87
C MET A 5 3.41 -14.66 31.40
N ILE A 6 2.56 -14.08 30.55
CA ILE A 6 2.77 -13.99 29.11
C ILE A 6 3.79 -12.87 28.91
N LEU A 7 4.99 -13.19 28.45
CA LEU A 7 5.96 -12.19 28.01
C LEU A 7 5.33 -11.38 26.89
N SER A 8 5.52 -10.05 26.89
CA SER A 8 4.91 -9.15 25.89
C SER A 8 5.15 -9.74 24.50
N SER A 9 4.08 -10.09 23.81
CA SER A 9 4.17 -10.83 22.55
C SER A 9 4.31 -9.91 21.34
N VAL A 10 4.66 -8.64 21.58
CA VAL A 10 4.87 -7.59 20.59
C VAL A 10 6.36 -7.53 20.21
N PRO A 11 6.74 -7.99 19.00
CA PRO A 11 8.14 -7.98 18.57
C PRO A 11 8.70 -6.55 18.51
N ASP A 12 9.98 -6.39 18.81
CA ASP A 12 10.65 -5.12 18.55
C ASP A 12 10.68 -4.80 17.05
N GLY A 13 10.65 -3.51 16.70
CA GLY A 13 10.61 -3.08 15.30
C GLY A 13 9.28 -3.29 14.56
N ILE A 14 8.26 -3.88 15.19
CA ILE A 14 6.91 -3.90 14.60
C ILE A 14 6.44 -2.46 14.35
N MET A 15 5.89 -2.26 13.16
CA MET A 15 5.21 -1.04 12.76
C MET A 15 3.71 -1.28 12.73
N VAL A 16 2.96 -0.32 13.26
CA VAL A 16 1.51 -0.34 13.24
C VAL A 16 0.98 1.04 12.85
N PHE A 17 -0.22 1.06 12.30
CA PHE A 17 -0.96 2.30 12.20
C PHE A 17 -1.47 2.67 13.59
N TRP A 18 -1.59 3.96 13.88
CA TRP A 18 -2.08 4.45 15.14
C TRP A 18 -2.96 5.67 14.91
N GLY A 19 -4.11 5.68 15.57
CA GLY A 19 -5.04 6.79 15.58
C GLY A 19 -5.81 6.78 16.89
N TYR A 20 -5.74 7.85 17.67
CA TYR A 20 -6.36 7.92 18.98
C TYR A 20 -7.89 8.07 18.89
N THR A 21 -8.64 7.45 19.81
CA THR A 21 -10.12 7.40 19.79
C THR A 21 -10.81 8.10 20.97
N GLY A 22 -10.11 8.80 21.86
CA GLY A 22 -10.68 9.26 23.13
C GLY A 22 -10.73 10.78 23.37
N ILE A 23 -11.73 11.48 22.82
CA ILE A 23 -12.42 12.69 23.36
C ILE A 23 -11.63 13.99 23.69
N THR A 24 -10.33 13.99 23.97
CA THR A 24 -9.58 15.25 24.12
C THR A 24 -8.64 15.44 22.94
N ARG A 25 -8.82 16.55 22.21
CA ARG A 25 -7.87 17.03 21.20
C ARG A 25 -6.52 17.26 21.89
N VAL A 26 -5.69 16.24 21.99
CA VAL A 26 -4.30 16.41 22.40
C VAL A 26 -3.61 17.10 21.22
N SER A 27 -3.20 18.35 21.43
CA SER A 27 -2.61 19.22 20.40
C SER A 27 -1.23 18.77 19.91
N ARG A 28 -0.73 17.61 20.38
CA ARG A 28 0.57 17.05 19.99
C ARG A 28 0.49 15.54 19.84
N LEU A 29 0.78 15.05 18.64
CA LEU A 29 0.97 13.63 18.34
C LEU A 29 2.28 13.15 18.96
N VAL A 30 2.21 12.76 20.24
CA VAL A 30 3.31 12.09 20.91
C VAL A 30 2.98 10.60 20.93
N PRO A 31 3.82 9.73 20.33
CA PRO A 31 3.60 8.30 20.40
C PRO A 31 3.70 7.83 21.87
N PRO A 32 3.01 6.76 22.26
CA PRO A 32 3.14 6.18 23.60
C PRO A 32 4.59 5.80 23.94
N ALA A 33 4.94 5.71 25.22
CA ALA A 33 6.27 5.30 25.66
C ALA A 33 6.65 3.95 25.03
N GLY A 34 7.90 3.82 24.56
CA GLY A 34 8.37 2.64 23.80
C GLY A 34 7.98 2.62 22.32
N TRP A 35 7.35 3.68 21.82
CA TRP A 35 7.02 3.85 20.41
C TRP A 35 7.59 5.15 19.85
N VAL A 36 8.01 5.14 18.60
CA VAL A 36 8.44 6.32 17.84
C VAL A 36 7.64 6.46 16.57
N ILE A 37 7.46 7.69 16.09
CA ILE A 37 6.84 7.95 14.79
C ILE A 37 7.80 7.55 13.68
N ASP A 38 7.33 6.74 12.73
CA ASP A 38 8.07 6.45 11.52
C ASP A 38 7.68 7.44 10.41
N SER A 39 8.46 8.52 10.33
CA SER A 39 8.26 9.58 9.34
C SER A 39 8.54 9.15 7.90
N SER A 40 9.14 7.97 7.67
CA SER A 40 9.47 7.50 6.32
C SER A 40 8.23 7.15 5.49
N PHE A 41 7.07 6.98 6.14
CA PHE A 41 5.76 6.73 5.52
C PHE A 41 4.92 7.98 5.26
N VAL A 42 5.36 9.19 5.63
CA VAL A 42 4.56 10.40 5.41
C VAL A 42 4.26 10.58 3.91
N GLY A 43 2.96 10.65 3.58
CA GLY A 43 2.44 10.74 2.22
C GLY A 43 2.57 9.46 1.39
N ARG A 44 2.84 8.30 2.02
CA ARG A 44 3.09 7.02 1.33
C ARG A 44 2.20 5.90 1.82
N PHE A 45 1.92 4.98 0.92
CA PHE A 45 1.19 3.75 1.17
C PHE A 45 2.18 2.61 1.46
N PRO A 46 1.95 1.76 2.48
CA PRO A 46 2.71 0.53 2.63
C PRO A 46 2.41 -0.42 1.49
N ARG A 47 3.46 -1.02 0.93
CA ARG A 47 3.36 -1.98 -0.17
C ARG A 47 4.19 -3.22 0.15
N GLY A 48 3.65 -4.40 -0.07
CA GLY A 48 4.37 -5.64 0.20
C GLY A 48 5.66 -5.78 -0.59
N CYS A 49 6.66 -6.42 0.00
CA CYS A 49 7.95 -6.70 -0.61
C CYS A 49 8.48 -8.07 -0.18
N PRO A 50 9.13 -8.85 -1.07
CA PRO A 50 9.74 -10.14 -0.72
C PRO A 50 11.06 -10.04 0.08
N GLY A 51 11.47 -8.85 0.56
CA GLY A 51 12.58 -8.66 1.51
C GLY A 51 13.77 -7.86 0.99
N ASP A 52 14.14 -8.01 -0.28
CA ASP A 52 15.33 -7.37 -0.89
C ASP A 52 15.20 -5.84 -1.05
N SER A 53 13.97 -5.33 -1.10
CA SER A 53 13.68 -3.92 -1.42
C SER A 53 13.04 -3.17 -0.25
N VAL A 54 13.02 -3.74 0.96
CA VAL A 54 12.32 -3.17 2.11
C VAL A 54 12.86 -1.77 2.44
N GLY A 55 11.95 -0.84 2.76
CA GLY A 55 12.28 0.55 3.02
C GLY A 55 12.53 1.43 1.80
N THR A 56 12.73 0.84 0.60
CA THR A 56 12.83 1.62 -0.63
C THR A 56 11.46 2.22 -1.00
N LYS A 57 11.50 3.37 -1.68
CA LYS A 57 10.33 4.19 -2.01
C LYS A 57 10.12 4.20 -3.52
N GLY A 58 8.88 4.38 -3.97
CA GLY A 58 8.57 4.49 -5.38
C GLY A 58 7.19 5.05 -5.65
N GLY A 59 6.77 5.01 -6.93
CA GLY A 59 5.48 5.53 -7.38
C GLY A 59 5.47 7.06 -7.52
N SER A 60 4.33 7.58 -7.95
CA SER A 60 4.07 9.02 -8.14
C SER A 60 2.66 9.35 -7.68
N SER A 61 2.38 10.61 -7.34
CA SER A 61 1.00 11.06 -7.07
C SER A 61 0.19 11.35 -8.34
N THR A 62 0.88 11.48 -9.48
CA THR A 62 0.29 11.82 -10.77
C THR A 62 0.92 11.00 -11.89
N HIS A 63 0.21 10.86 -13.00
CA HIS A 63 0.77 10.34 -14.25
C HIS A 63 0.09 11.00 -15.46
N LYS A 64 0.62 10.69 -16.64
CA LYS A 64 0.03 11.03 -17.93
C LYS A 64 0.25 9.89 -18.90
N HIS A 65 -0.61 9.84 -19.91
CA HIS A 65 -0.40 9.06 -21.12
C HIS A 65 0.51 9.83 -22.07
N THR A 66 1.14 9.14 -23.01
CA THR A 66 1.97 9.78 -24.04
C THR A 66 1.30 9.82 -25.39
N ARG A 67 0.29 8.96 -25.62
CA ARG A 67 -0.33 8.82 -26.94
C ARG A 67 -1.80 8.43 -26.85
N ILE A 68 -2.56 8.85 -27.87
CA ILE A 68 -3.91 8.37 -28.18
C ILE A 68 -3.82 7.55 -29.48
N TYR A 69 -4.60 6.47 -29.55
CA TYR A 69 -4.71 5.63 -30.74
C TYR A 69 -6.09 5.78 -31.38
N GLY A 70 -6.09 5.95 -32.70
CA GLY A 70 -7.30 6.06 -33.50
C GLY A 70 -7.04 6.61 -34.90
N SER A 71 -8.12 6.76 -35.65
CA SER A 71 -8.14 7.51 -36.90
C SER A 71 -9.41 8.35 -36.96
N THR A 72 -9.40 9.36 -37.83
CA THR A 72 -10.62 10.03 -38.26
C THR A 72 -11.35 9.16 -39.29
N GLY A 73 -12.63 9.42 -39.48
CA GLY A 73 -13.37 8.98 -40.65
C GLY A 73 -12.97 9.75 -41.91
N GLY A 74 -13.58 9.35 -43.03
CA GLY A 74 -13.45 10.08 -44.29
C GLY A 74 -13.93 11.52 -44.14
N GLY A 75 -13.19 12.47 -44.72
CA GLY A 75 -13.62 13.87 -44.76
C GLY A 75 -14.99 14.01 -45.40
N THR A 76 -15.86 14.81 -44.79
CA THR A 76 -17.18 15.15 -45.35
C THR A 76 -17.24 16.64 -45.68
N GLY A 77 -17.67 16.96 -46.91
CA GLY A 77 -17.85 18.33 -47.35
C GLY A 77 -18.15 18.38 -48.84
N THR A 78 -19.05 19.28 -49.23
CA THR A 78 -19.29 19.65 -50.63
C THR A 78 -18.72 21.04 -50.85
N ASP A 79 -17.93 21.24 -51.91
CA ASP A 79 -17.48 22.57 -52.32
C ASP A 79 -18.64 23.26 -53.06
N PRO A 80 -19.25 24.34 -52.52
CA PRO A 80 -20.34 25.02 -53.17
C PRO A 80 -19.87 26.08 -54.17
N ARG A 81 -18.65 25.97 -54.74
CA ARG A 81 -18.25 26.82 -55.87
C ARG A 81 -19.16 26.56 -57.08
N GLY A 82 -20.27 27.28 -57.08
CA GLY A 82 -21.13 27.48 -58.23
C GLY A 82 -20.36 28.19 -59.31
N GLN A 83 -19.99 27.45 -60.35
CA GLN A 83 -19.71 28.00 -61.67
C GLN A 83 -20.43 27.12 -62.71
N PRO A 84 -21.17 27.74 -63.65
CA PRO A 84 -21.86 27.02 -64.72
C PRO A 84 -20.84 26.63 -65.80
N GLY A 85 -20.32 25.40 -65.76
CA GLY A 85 -19.46 24.87 -66.82
C GLY A 85 -19.06 23.40 -66.62
N PRO A 86 -18.89 22.61 -67.70
CA PRO A 86 -18.54 21.20 -67.62
C PRO A 86 -17.05 21.05 -67.29
N GLY A 87 -16.73 21.17 -66.01
CA GLY A 87 -15.36 21.06 -65.50
C GLY A 87 -15.39 20.58 -64.06
N THR A 88 -15.35 19.25 -63.92
CA THR A 88 -14.93 18.44 -62.76
C THR A 88 -15.23 19.02 -61.38
N LEU A 89 -16.26 18.45 -60.74
CA LEU A 89 -16.46 18.57 -59.30
C LEU A 89 -15.19 18.07 -58.61
N ALA A 90 -14.50 18.96 -57.88
CA ALA A 90 -13.47 18.55 -56.94
C ALA A 90 -14.17 17.88 -55.74
N ALA A 91 -14.50 16.60 -55.87
CA ALA A 91 -14.91 15.81 -54.73
C ALA A 91 -13.75 15.79 -53.73
N ILE A 92 -14.01 16.15 -52.47
CA ILE A 92 -13.07 15.87 -51.38
C ILE A 92 -12.85 14.37 -51.41
N VAL A 93 -11.72 13.90 -51.95
CA VAL A 93 -11.37 12.48 -51.90
C VAL A 93 -11.33 12.12 -50.43
N GLY A 94 -12.16 11.14 -50.06
CA GLY A 94 -12.23 10.64 -48.70
C GLY A 94 -10.85 10.17 -48.27
N HIS A 95 -10.27 10.89 -47.33
CA HIS A 95 -9.03 10.53 -46.67
C HIS A 95 -9.29 10.50 -45.16
N THR A 96 -8.42 9.77 -44.47
CA THR A 96 -8.43 9.68 -43.01
C THR A 96 -7.17 10.31 -42.47
N HIS A 97 -7.23 10.83 -41.26
CA HIS A 97 -6.04 11.17 -40.51
C HIS A 97 -5.84 10.17 -39.38
N PRO A 98 -4.62 9.69 -39.15
CA PRO A 98 -4.29 8.98 -37.94
C PRO A 98 -4.26 9.96 -36.74
N LEU A 99 -4.84 9.55 -35.61
CA LEU A 99 -4.92 10.34 -34.38
C LEU A 99 -3.72 10.09 -33.47
N TRP A 100 -2.50 10.19 -34.00
CA TRP A 100 -1.30 10.30 -33.16
C TRP A 100 -1.13 11.76 -32.80
N ALA A 101 -1.98 12.24 -31.89
CA ALA A 101 -1.92 13.64 -31.47
C ALA A 101 -0.47 13.99 -31.09
N SER A 102 0.17 14.85 -31.89
CA SER A 102 1.43 15.53 -31.58
C SER A 102 1.19 16.60 -30.51
N GLY A 103 0.50 16.18 -29.45
CA GLY A 103 -0.22 17.04 -28.53
C GLY A 103 0.12 16.78 -27.08
N THR A 104 -0.64 17.43 -26.21
CA THR A 104 -0.51 17.30 -24.77
C THR A 104 -1.65 16.45 -24.22
N ILE A 105 -1.31 15.55 -23.31
CA ILE A 105 -2.29 14.85 -22.45
C ILE A 105 -2.05 15.35 -21.03
N SER A 106 -3.12 15.75 -20.34
CA SER A 106 -3.05 16.32 -19.00
C SER A 106 -2.39 15.34 -18.03
N THR A 107 -1.61 15.87 -17.11
CA THR A 107 -1.13 15.11 -15.95
C THR A 107 -2.22 15.17 -14.89
N THR A 108 -2.71 13.99 -14.45
CA THR A 108 -3.80 13.88 -13.48
C THR A 108 -3.34 13.12 -12.25
N SER A 109 -3.94 13.42 -11.08
CA SER A 109 -3.73 12.64 -9.85
C SER A 109 -4.29 11.23 -10.00
N HIS A 110 -3.52 10.25 -9.54
CA HIS A 110 -3.92 8.84 -9.45
C HIS A 110 -3.81 8.33 -8.02
N ILE A 111 -3.98 9.22 -7.03
CA ILE A 111 -4.02 8.80 -5.62
C ILE A 111 -5.33 8.02 -5.35
N PRO A 112 -5.28 6.74 -4.96
CA PRO A 112 -6.48 5.95 -4.68
C PRO A 112 -7.18 6.45 -3.41
N PRO A 113 -8.43 6.03 -3.15
CA PRO A 113 -9.14 6.40 -1.93
C PRO A 113 -8.34 6.02 -0.69
N TYR A 114 -8.07 6.97 0.19
CA TYR A 114 -7.21 6.73 1.35
C TYR A 114 -7.75 7.30 2.64
N ARG A 115 -7.23 6.75 3.75
CA ARG A 115 -7.25 7.40 5.05
C ARG A 115 -5.85 7.52 5.63
N ASP A 116 -5.58 8.67 6.21
CA ASP A 116 -4.32 9.02 6.83
C ASP A 116 -4.25 8.49 8.27
N PHE A 117 -3.13 7.85 8.58
CA PHE A 117 -2.80 7.32 9.90
C PHE A 117 -1.39 7.73 10.29
N LEU A 118 -1.14 7.86 11.59
CA LEU A 118 0.22 7.90 12.08
C LEU A 118 0.79 6.49 11.99
N LEU A 119 2.03 6.35 11.53
CA LEU A 119 2.73 5.07 11.60
C LEU A 119 3.71 5.16 12.77
N ILE A 120 3.57 4.24 13.72
CA ILE A 120 4.45 4.16 14.88
C ILE A 120 5.19 2.83 14.85
N ARG A 121 6.43 2.85 15.35
CA ARG A 121 7.33 1.71 15.44
C ARG A 121 7.71 1.48 16.89
N LYS A 122 7.70 0.22 17.33
CA LYS A 122 8.18 -0.16 18.65
C LYS A 122 9.71 -0.04 18.72
N VAL A 123 10.19 0.63 19.76
CA VAL A 123 11.62 0.81 20.08
C VAL A 123 11.82 0.60 21.58
N GLY A 124 11.84 -0.66 22.01
CA GLY A 124 12.03 -0.99 23.42
C GLY A 124 11.44 -2.33 23.83
N GLU A 125 11.94 -2.86 24.94
CA GLU A 125 11.48 -4.12 25.53
C GLU A 125 10.18 -3.94 26.32
N ASP A 126 9.38 -5.00 26.40
CA ASP A 126 8.22 -5.14 27.31
C ASP A 126 7.12 -4.07 27.18
N VAL A 127 6.90 -3.52 25.97
CA VAL A 127 5.80 -2.60 25.70
C VAL A 127 4.71 -3.29 24.88
N GLY A 128 3.50 -3.37 25.45
CA GLY A 128 2.30 -3.84 24.77
C GLY A 128 1.81 -2.94 23.64
N LEU A 129 0.74 -3.35 22.97
CA LEU A 129 0.04 -2.54 21.98
C LEU A 129 -0.76 -1.43 22.68
N PRO A 130 -0.50 -0.14 22.37
CA PRO A 130 -1.27 0.94 22.93
C PRO A 130 -2.68 1.00 22.35
N ALA A 131 -3.65 1.48 23.13
CA ALA A 131 -4.99 1.80 22.65
C ALA A 131 -4.91 2.74 21.43
N GLY A 132 -5.82 2.54 20.46
CA GLY A 132 -5.82 3.24 19.18
C GLY A 132 -4.87 2.65 18.13
N THR A 133 -4.12 1.58 18.46
CA THR A 133 -3.37 0.78 17.49
C THR A 133 -4.33 0.20 16.46
N VAL A 134 -3.94 0.27 15.19
CA VAL A 134 -4.68 -0.29 14.07
C VAL A 134 -3.82 -1.36 13.41
N MET A 135 -4.33 -2.59 13.39
CA MET A 135 -3.69 -3.74 12.76
C MET A 135 -4.55 -4.30 11.65
N MET A 136 -3.92 -5.14 10.82
CA MET A 136 -4.58 -5.86 9.74
C MET A 136 -4.94 -7.27 10.22
N PHE A 137 -6.05 -7.80 9.71
CA PHE A 137 -6.53 -9.16 9.95
C PHE A 137 -6.98 -9.78 8.63
N THR A 138 -6.87 -11.11 8.54
CA THR A 138 -7.35 -11.89 7.40
C THR A 138 -8.77 -12.44 7.61
N GLU A 139 -9.35 -12.21 8.79
CA GLU A 139 -10.66 -12.67 9.24
C GLU A 139 -11.27 -11.66 10.24
N GLU A 140 -12.38 -12.03 10.90
CA GLU A 140 -13.00 -11.21 11.93
C GLU A 140 -12.00 -10.93 13.07
N PRO A 141 -11.77 -9.66 13.43
CA PRO A 141 -10.88 -9.34 14.53
C PRO A 141 -11.49 -9.80 15.87
N PRO A 142 -10.68 -10.16 16.87
CA PRO A 142 -11.17 -10.62 18.16
C PRO A 142 -11.83 -9.49 18.96
N SER A 143 -12.52 -9.84 20.05
CA SER A 143 -13.11 -8.86 20.98
C SER A 143 -12.09 -7.82 21.46
N GLY A 144 -12.55 -6.57 21.63
CA GLY A 144 -11.69 -5.43 21.96
C GLY A 144 -11.07 -4.73 20.75
N TRP A 145 -11.37 -5.21 19.53
CA TRP A 145 -10.99 -4.60 18.27
C TRP A 145 -12.22 -4.17 17.48
N ARG A 146 -12.19 -2.97 16.91
CA ARG A 146 -13.26 -2.40 16.10
C ARG A 146 -12.81 -2.19 14.67
N VAL A 147 -13.55 -2.70 13.68
CA VAL A 147 -13.26 -2.43 12.25
C VAL A 147 -13.43 -0.94 11.95
N ILE A 148 -12.43 -0.32 11.31
CA ILE A 148 -12.40 1.15 11.09
C ILE A 148 -12.09 1.61 9.65
N LEU A 149 -11.64 0.72 8.77
CA LEU A 149 -11.28 1.06 7.40
C LEU A 149 -11.92 0.09 6.41
N VAL A 150 -12.78 0.62 5.55
CA VAL A 150 -13.46 -0.11 4.49
C VAL A 150 -13.33 0.69 3.19
N ASP A 151 -12.99 0.01 2.10
CA ASP A 151 -12.82 0.56 0.75
C ASP A 151 -11.88 1.78 0.68
N SER A 152 -10.79 1.72 1.45
CA SER A 152 -9.76 2.76 1.46
C SER A 152 -8.40 2.16 1.83
N PHE A 153 -7.35 2.73 1.26
CA PHE A 153 -5.97 2.37 1.56
C PHE A 153 -5.46 3.18 2.76
N PRO A 154 -4.72 2.57 3.69
CA PRO A 154 -4.08 3.33 4.75
C PRO A 154 -2.85 4.05 4.19
N ARG A 155 -2.71 5.34 4.50
CA ARG A 155 -1.58 6.18 4.10
C ARG A 155 -0.91 6.76 5.34
N GLY A 156 0.43 6.73 5.39
CA GLY A 156 1.15 7.36 6.48
C GLY A 156 1.02 8.88 6.41
N SER A 157 0.79 9.52 7.56
CA SER A 157 0.69 10.97 7.68
C SER A 157 1.03 11.44 9.09
N LEU A 158 1.40 12.72 9.21
CA LEU A 158 1.49 13.42 10.49
C LEU A 158 0.15 14.06 10.90
N SER A 159 -0.89 13.93 10.08
CA SER A 159 -2.26 14.31 10.44
C SER A 159 -3.12 13.06 10.48
N LEU A 160 -3.80 12.82 11.60
CA LEU A 160 -4.70 11.68 11.74
C LEU A 160 -6.00 11.90 10.96
N TRP A 161 -6.55 10.82 10.42
CA TRP A 161 -7.91 10.74 9.86
C TRP A 161 -8.19 11.61 8.64
N GLY A 162 -7.16 12.19 8.03
CA GLY A 162 -7.26 12.78 6.69
C GLY A 162 -7.81 11.75 5.70
N LYS A 163 -8.65 12.19 4.77
CA LYS A 163 -9.19 11.34 3.71
C LYS A 163 -9.06 12.03 2.36
N GLY A 164 -8.98 11.27 1.29
CA GLY A 164 -8.91 11.83 -0.05
C GLY A 164 -8.69 10.76 -1.11
N GLY A 165 -8.23 11.20 -2.28
CA GLY A 165 -8.09 10.33 -3.45
C GLY A 165 -9.43 10.05 -4.13
N SER A 166 -9.37 9.26 -5.20
CA SER A 166 -10.54 8.87 -6.00
C SER A 166 -10.37 7.44 -6.52
N PRO A 167 -11.45 6.63 -6.60
CA PRO A 167 -11.39 5.29 -7.18
C PRO A 167 -11.20 5.31 -8.70
N THR A 168 -11.42 6.46 -9.35
CA THR A 168 -11.23 6.65 -10.79
C THR A 168 -10.63 8.01 -11.13
N HIS A 169 -10.06 8.15 -12.33
CA HIS A 169 -9.61 9.43 -12.88
C HIS A 169 -9.77 9.47 -14.40
N TYR A 170 -9.58 10.65 -14.99
CA TYR A 170 -9.60 10.87 -16.44
C TYR A 170 -8.53 11.88 -16.85
N HIS A 171 -8.30 12.01 -18.16
CA HIS A 171 -7.39 12.99 -18.74
C HIS A 171 -8.13 13.86 -19.74
N THR A 172 -7.65 15.10 -19.90
CA THR A 172 -7.96 15.93 -21.06
C THR A 172 -6.78 15.91 -22.02
N PHE A 173 -7.04 16.12 -23.30
CA PHE A 173 -5.99 16.18 -24.31
C PHE A 173 -6.27 17.25 -25.34
N SER A 174 -5.20 17.74 -25.97
CA SER A 174 -5.26 18.63 -27.13
C SER A 174 -4.05 18.42 -28.04
N GLY A 175 -4.19 18.63 -29.34
CA GLY A 175 -3.11 18.45 -30.32
C GLY A 175 -3.59 18.65 -31.75
N TYR A 176 -2.93 17.99 -32.69
CA TYR A 176 -3.31 17.98 -34.10
C TYR A 176 -3.41 16.54 -34.63
N THR A 177 -4.25 16.30 -35.64
CA THR A 177 -4.20 15.05 -36.41
C THR A 177 -2.85 14.92 -37.13
N GLY A 178 -2.47 13.68 -37.48
CA GLY A 178 -1.34 13.45 -38.38
C GLY A 178 -1.68 13.75 -39.84
N ASP A 179 -0.69 13.57 -40.72
CA ASP A 179 -0.85 13.74 -42.16
C ASP A 179 -1.93 12.81 -42.75
N PRO A 180 -2.64 13.26 -43.80
CA PRO A 180 -3.73 12.50 -44.41
C PRO A 180 -3.25 11.20 -45.10
N TYR A 181 -4.09 10.16 -45.09
CA TYR A 181 -3.86 8.88 -45.78
C TYR A 181 -5.17 8.27 -46.34
N PRO A 182 -5.17 7.69 -47.57
CA PRO A 182 -4.08 7.67 -48.56
C PRO A 182 -3.99 9.00 -49.34
N THR A 183 -2.78 9.33 -49.81
CA THR A 183 -2.54 10.45 -50.74
C THR A 183 -2.53 9.91 -52.18
N SER A 184 -3.66 9.42 -52.72
CA SER A 184 -3.68 8.96 -54.11
C SER A 184 -3.93 10.12 -55.08
N PHE A 185 -3.13 10.14 -56.15
CA PHE A 185 -3.21 11.10 -57.25
C PHE A 185 -3.79 10.37 -58.47
N GLU A 186 -5.12 10.30 -58.58
CA GLU A 186 -5.77 9.82 -59.80
C GLU A 186 -5.96 11.03 -60.75
N PRO A 187 -5.50 10.97 -62.02
CA PRO A 187 -5.72 12.03 -62.99
C PRO A 187 -7.22 12.34 -63.13
N GLY A 188 -7.61 13.60 -62.87
CA GLY A 188 -9.01 14.02 -62.91
C GLY A 188 -9.77 13.89 -61.58
N SER A 189 -9.11 13.43 -60.51
CA SER A 189 -9.65 13.42 -59.15
C SER A 189 -9.07 14.55 -58.31
N ALA A 190 -9.86 15.12 -57.41
CA ALA A 190 -9.37 16.11 -56.46
C ALA A 190 -8.57 15.43 -55.35
N THR A 191 -7.32 15.85 -55.16
CA THR A 191 -6.42 15.23 -54.18
C THR A 191 -6.44 16.00 -52.87
N ALA A 192 -6.40 15.29 -51.74
CA ALA A 192 -6.09 15.93 -50.46
C ALA A 192 -4.69 16.58 -50.56
N SER A 193 -4.54 17.81 -50.07
CA SER A 193 -3.21 18.40 -49.90
C SER A 193 -2.41 17.48 -48.98
N GLY A 194 -1.26 17.01 -49.46
CA GLY A 194 -0.43 16.03 -48.75
C GLY A 194 0.06 16.47 -47.37
N CYS A 195 -0.10 17.75 -47.02
CA CYS A 195 0.31 18.29 -45.73
C CYS A 195 -0.77 19.22 -45.15
N HIS A 196 -1.75 18.65 -44.42
CA HIS A 196 -2.60 19.42 -43.51
C HIS A 196 -3.04 18.57 -42.31
N GLY A 197 -3.38 19.26 -41.22
CA GLY A 197 -3.90 18.63 -40.01
C GLY A 197 -5.03 19.45 -39.39
N HIS A 198 -5.76 18.80 -38.50
CA HIS A 198 -6.88 19.37 -37.77
C HIS A 198 -6.53 19.51 -36.29
N PRO A 199 -6.87 20.61 -35.62
CA PRO A 199 -6.77 20.67 -34.17
C PRO A 199 -7.74 19.65 -33.55
N VAL A 200 -7.26 18.91 -32.56
CA VAL A 200 -8.00 17.89 -31.83
C VAL A 200 -8.00 18.24 -30.36
N SER A 201 -9.13 18.11 -29.69
CA SER A 201 -9.22 18.18 -28.22
C SER A 201 -10.27 17.22 -27.68
N GLY A 202 -10.16 16.81 -26.42
CA GLY A 202 -11.17 15.93 -25.83
C GLY A 202 -10.82 15.46 -24.42
N SER A 203 -11.53 14.42 -23.99
CA SER A 203 -11.32 13.76 -22.70
C SER A 203 -11.36 12.25 -22.82
N THR A 204 -10.62 11.59 -21.93
CA THR A 204 -10.71 10.13 -21.79
C THR A 204 -11.91 9.75 -20.93
N ALA A 205 -12.34 8.49 -21.01
CA ALA A 205 -13.30 7.93 -20.07
C ALA A 205 -12.65 7.79 -18.67
N PRO A 206 -13.44 7.88 -17.59
CA PRO A 206 -12.94 7.54 -16.26
C PRO A 206 -12.50 6.08 -16.20
N GLU A 207 -11.29 5.84 -15.69
CA GLU A 207 -10.77 4.48 -15.49
C GLU A 207 -10.42 4.24 -14.03
N SER A 208 -10.30 2.96 -13.65
CA SER A 208 -9.93 2.57 -12.30
C SER A 208 -8.57 3.12 -11.89
N ASN A 209 -8.54 3.68 -10.69
CA ASN A 209 -7.35 4.21 -10.04
C ASN A 209 -6.89 3.31 -8.87
N LEU A 210 -7.34 2.05 -8.85
CA LEU A 210 -6.99 1.10 -7.79
C LEU A 210 -5.67 0.38 -8.13
N PRO A 211 -4.59 0.59 -7.35
CA PRO A 211 -3.34 -0.13 -7.55
C PRO A 211 -3.51 -1.62 -7.21
N PRO A 212 -2.55 -2.51 -7.54
CA PRO A 212 -2.66 -3.92 -7.20
C PRO A 212 -2.82 -4.11 -5.68
N TYR A 213 -3.94 -4.66 -5.24
CA TYR A 213 -4.26 -4.75 -3.82
C TYR A 213 -4.64 -6.16 -3.38
N VAL A 214 -4.63 -6.36 -2.06
CA VAL A 214 -5.30 -7.44 -1.33
C VAL A 214 -6.19 -6.80 -0.28
N ARG A 215 -7.42 -7.28 -0.16
CA ARG A 215 -8.35 -6.86 0.88
C ARG A 215 -7.96 -7.45 2.23
N VAL A 216 -7.86 -6.62 3.25
CA VAL A 216 -7.60 -7.00 4.64
C VAL A 216 -8.51 -6.21 5.56
N VAL A 217 -8.84 -6.76 6.72
CA VAL A 217 -9.64 -6.05 7.71
C VAL A 217 -8.71 -5.17 8.54
N PHE A 218 -8.97 -3.86 8.58
CA PHE A 218 -8.28 -2.99 9.53
C PHE A 218 -9.16 -2.80 10.75
N ALA A 219 -8.67 -3.29 11.88
CA ALA A 219 -9.33 -3.13 13.15
C ALA A 219 -8.45 -2.34 14.12
N GLN A 220 -9.11 -1.55 14.95
CA GLN A 220 -8.53 -0.67 15.92
C GLN A 220 -8.74 -1.22 17.33
N LEU A 221 -7.66 -1.31 18.07
CA LEU A 221 -7.64 -1.74 19.46
C LEU A 221 -8.25 -0.67 20.37
N GLU A 222 -9.25 -1.04 21.17
CA GLU A 222 -9.97 -0.11 22.05
C GLU A 222 -9.24 0.15 23.37
N THR A 223 -8.58 -0.88 23.91
CA THR A 223 -7.87 -0.83 25.20
C THR A 223 -6.48 -1.40 25.05
N TRP A 224 -5.53 -0.93 25.85
CA TRP A 224 -4.16 -1.44 25.81
C TRP A 224 -4.12 -2.97 26.04
N THR A 225 -3.21 -3.67 25.36
CA THR A 225 -2.99 -5.12 25.56
C THR A 225 -1.51 -5.47 25.45
N GLU A 226 -1.05 -6.46 26.20
CA GLU A 226 0.31 -7.01 26.08
C GLU A 226 0.46 -7.96 24.89
N ASP A 227 -0.68 -8.37 24.30
CA ASP A 227 -0.73 -9.45 23.33
C ASP A 227 -1.26 -9.07 21.95
N ILE A 228 -0.52 -9.54 20.94
CA ILE A 228 -1.00 -9.54 19.56
C ILE A 228 -1.86 -10.80 19.36
N PRO A 229 -3.11 -10.70 18.89
CA PRO A 229 -3.91 -11.89 18.61
C PRO A 229 -3.36 -12.69 17.42
N VAL A 230 -3.63 -14.00 17.43
CA VAL A 230 -3.43 -14.86 16.24
C VAL A 230 -4.28 -14.31 15.09
N GLY A 231 -3.77 -14.42 13.86
CA GLY A 231 -4.40 -13.90 12.66
C GLY A 231 -4.07 -12.44 12.35
N ALA A 232 -3.53 -11.68 13.32
CA ALA A 232 -3.09 -10.32 13.08
C ALA A 232 -1.84 -10.26 12.18
N VAL A 233 -1.81 -9.27 11.29
CA VAL A 233 -0.71 -9.00 10.37
C VAL A 233 -0.01 -7.71 10.78
N GLY A 234 1.27 -7.81 11.09
CA GLY A 234 2.16 -6.70 11.42
C GLY A 234 2.99 -6.22 10.23
N MET A 235 3.48 -4.98 10.30
CA MET A 235 4.41 -4.42 9.32
C MET A 235 5.82 -4.38 9.89
N PHE A 236 6.84 -4.67 9.07
CA PHE A 236 8.22 -4.73 9.52
C PHE A 236 9.22 -4.25 8.45
N ASP A 237 10.39 -3.81 8.92
CA ASP A 237 11.56 -3.49 8.07
C ASP A 237 12.53 -4.68 7.90
N SER A 238 12.37 -5.70 8.73
CA SER A 238 13.10 -6.96 8.71
C SER A 238 12.15 -8.06 9.21
N PRO A 239 12.45 -9.35 8.98
CA PRO A 239 11.70 -10.41 9.66
C PRO A 239 11.64 -10.14 11.18
N PRO A 240 10.49 -10.37 11.85
CA PRO A 240 10.39 -10.22 13.29
C PRO A 240 11.37 -11.16 13.98
N SER A 241 12.01 -10.70 15.06
CA SER A 241 12.88 -11.53 15.90
C SER A 241 12.12 -12.81 16.33
N GLY A 242 12.66 -13.99 16.02
CA GLY A 242 11.99 -15.28 16.22
C GLY A 242 11.49 -15.97 14.94
N SER A 243 11.87 -15.49 13.76
CA SER A 243 11.57 -16.10 12.45
C SER A 243 12.86 -16.48 11.69
N PRO A 244 12.98 -17.65 11.02
CA PRO A 244 12.22 -18.91 11.12
C PRO A 244 12.92 -19.93 12.05
N GLY A 245 12.11 -20.66 12.82
CA GLY A 245 12.57 -21.74 13.74
C GLY A 245 11.72 -21.86 15.00
N ILE A 246 11.02 -20.80 15.41
CA ILE A 246 10.20 -20.77 16.64
C ILE A 246 8.78 -20.22 16.37
N GLY A 247 8.14 -20.68 15.29
CA GLY A 247 6.69 -20.93 15.15
C GLY A 247 5.62 -19.85 15.39
N VAL A 248 5.95 -18.57 15.63
CA VAL A 248 4.93 -17.55 15.99
C VAL A 248 4.53 -16.63 14.82
N TRP A 249 5.44 -16.37 13.88
CA TRP A 249 5.21 -15.46 12.74
C TRP A 249 5.57 -16.11 11.42
N GLU A 250 4.69 -15.94 10.44
CA GLU A 250 4.90 -16.39 9.06
C GLU A 250 4.84 -15.21 8.10
N SER A 251 5.61 -15.28 7.00
CA SER A 251 5.57 -14.25 5.96
C SER A 251 4.17 -14.23 5.34
N PHE A 252 3.58 -13.04 5.25
CA PHE A 252 2.28 -12.88 4.61
C PHE A 252 2.47 -12.66 3.09
N ASP A 253 2.77 -13.76 2.40
CA ASP A 253 3.20 -13.79 1.00
C ASP A 253 2.19 -13.20 0.01
N THR A 254 0.89 -13.27 0.33
CA THR A 254 -0.18 -12.65 -0.46
C THR A 254 0.06 -11.14 -0.67
N LEU A 255 0.60 -10.45 0.35
CA LEU A 255 1.07 -9.06 0.20
C LEU A 255 2.50 -8.98 -0.31
N ASN A 256 3.43 -9.72 0.31
CA ASN A 256 4.87 -9.57 0.09
C ASN A 256 5.29 -9.92 -1.34
N THR A 257 5.06 -11.16 -1.77
CA THR A 257 5.50 -11.70 -3.06
C THR A 257 4.71 -11.08 -4.21
N GLY A 258 3.42 -10.79 -3.96
CA GLY A 258 2.55 -10.10 -4.93
C GLY A 258 2.88 -8.61 -5.10
N ARG A 259 3.71 -8.02 -4.23
CA ARG A 259 3.98 -6.58 -4.15
C ARG A 259 2.70 -5.74 -4.17
N ARG A 260 1.71 -6.15 -3.35
CA ARG A 260 0.37 -5.56 -3.32
C ARG A 260 0.21 -4.56 -2.18
N PHE A 261 -0.78 -3.69 -2.31
CA PHE A 261 -1.21 -2.77 -1.27
C PHE A 261 -2.31 -3.40 -0.40
N PRO A 262 -2.31 -3.21 0.93
CA PRO A 262 -3.42 -3.63 1.75
C PRO A 262 -4.59 -2.63 1.59
N LEU A 263 -5.75 -3.12 1.15
CA LEU A 263 -6.99 -2.35 1.01
C LEU A 263 -7.97 -2.73 2.13
N GLY A 264 -8.53 -1.76 2.85
CA GLY A 264 -9.51 -2.06 3.90
C GLY A 264 -10.80 -2.67 3.38
N CYS A 265 -11.33 -3.66 4.09
CA CYS A 265 -12.59 -4.31 3.76
C CYS A 265 -13.37 -4.74 5.00
N ASN A 266 -14.62 -5.15 4.79
CA ASN A 266 -15.36 -5.95 5.76
C ASN A 266 -14.78 -7.38 5.82
N PRO A 267 -14.87 -8.06 6.97
CA PRO A 267 -14.35 -9.42 7.17
C PRO A 267 -14.79 -10.44 6.12
N SER A 268 -16.03 -10.38 5.64
CA SER A 268 -16.54 -11.28 4.59
C SER A 268 -15.84 -11.18 3.23
N ASN A 269 -15.06 -10.12 3.00
CA ASN A 269 -14.36 -9.85 1.73
C ASN A 269 -12.83 -9.92 1.88
N ALA A 270 -12.31 -10.40 3.01
CA ALA A 270 -10.88 -10.49 3.25
C ALA A 270 -10.19 -11.42 2.23
N LEU A 271 -8.90 -11.17 1.98
CA LEU A 271 -8.02 -11.91 1.07
C LEU A 271 -8.35 -11.82 -0.43
N MET A 272 -9.44 -11.16 -0.83
CA MET A 272 -9.71 -10.89 -2.24
C MET A 272 -8.69 -9.90 -2.81
N ALA A 273 -8.09 -10.26 -3.95
CA ALA A 273 -7.13 -9.43 -4.66
C ALA A 273 -7.76 -8.69 -5.84
N GLY A 274 -7.16 -7.57 -6.25
CA GLY A 274 -7.63 -6.81 -7.42
C GLY A 274 -6.68 -5.68 -7.81
N GLY A 275 -7.18 -4.75 -8.63
CA GLY A 275 -6.44 -3.57 -9.10
C GLY A 275 -5.37 -3.87 -10.16
N SER A 276 -4.70 -2.83 -10.65
CA SER A 276 -3.65 -2.95 -11.67
C SER A 276 -2.51 -1.95 -11.46
N SER A 277 -1.27 -2.30 -11.85
CA SER A 277 -0.12 -1.39 -11.80
C SER A 277 -0.10 -0.41 -12.98
N SER A 278 -0.92 -0.66 -13.99
CA SER A 278 -0.99 0.10 -15.23
C SER A 278 -2.35 -0.02 -15.89
N HIS A 279 -2.73 0.96 -16.70
CA HIS A 279 -4.00 0.94 -17.42
C HIS A 279 -3.92 1.75 -18.71
N VAL A 280 -5.00 1.68 -19.48
CA VAL A 280 -5.32 2.52 -20.64
C VAL A 280 -6.67 3.16 -20.38
N HIS A 281 -7.00 4.25 -21.07
CA HIS A 281 -8.36 4.78 -21.06
C HIS A 281 -9.00 4.63 -22.43
N GLY A 282 -10.30 4.36 -22.46
CA GLY A 282 -11.13 4.68 -23.62
C GLY A 282 -11.24 6.20 -23.82
N ILE A 283 -11.62 6.64 -25.03
CA ILE A 283 -11.90 8.06 -25.28
C ILE A 283 -13.40 8.32 -25.10
N SER A 284 -13.75 9.30 -24.26
CA SER A 284 -15.16 9.62 -23.93
C SER A 284 -15.70 10.79 -24.75
N SER A 285 -14.84 11.75 -25.09
CA SER A 285 -15.19 12.86 -25.96
C SER A 285 -14.01 13.24 -26.83
N ILE A 286 -14.31 13.66 -28.05
CA ILE A 286 -13.33 14.19 -29.00
C ILE A 286 -14.00 15.23 -29.88
N THR A 287 -13.29 16.32 -30.11
CA THR A 287 -13.67 17.40 -31.00
C THR A 287 -12.54 17.60 -31.98
N ILE A 288 -12.87 17.56 -33.27
CA ILE A 288 -11.95 17.86 -34.37
C ILE A 288 -12.39 19.19 -34.96
N GLY A 289 -11.54 20.20 -34.83
CA GLY A 289 -11.81 21.50 -35.43
C GLY A 289 -11.59 21.51 -36.94
N PRO A 290 -12.04 22.56 -37.64
CA PRO A 290 -11.75 22.73 -39.06
C PRO A 290 -10.23 22.81 -39.30
N SER A 291 -9.79 22.41 -40.50
CA SER A 291 -8.38 22.50 -40.89
C SER A 291 -7.87 23.95 -40.80
N GLY A 292 -6.67 24.13 -40.21
CA GLY A 292 -6.10 25.46 -39.94
C GLY A 292 -5.30 26.09 -41.08
N GLY A 293 -5.24 25.45 -42.25
CA GLY A 293 -4.39 25.89 -43.36
C GLY A 293 -5.15 26.60 -44.47
N GLY A 294 -5.09 27.93 -44.51
CA GLY A 294 -5.32 28.65 -45.76
C GLY A 294 -4.09 28.47 -46.66
N ALA A 295 -4.19 27.63 -47.70
CA ALA A 295 -3.14 27.54 -48.70
C ALA A 295 -3.21 28.77 -49.63
N GLY A 296 -2.09 29.47 -49.77
CA GLY A 296 -1.92 30.48 -50.81
C GLY A 296 -2.10 29.83 -52.19
N VAL A 297 -2.93 30.45 -53.01
CA VAL A 297 -3.15 30.03 -54.40
C VAL A 297 -1.89 30.35 -55.19
N GLU A 298 -1.02 29.36 -55.45
CA GLU A 298 -0.03 29.51 -56.51
C GLU A 298 -0.74 29.36 -57.85
N ASN A 299 -0.94 30.50 -58.50
CA ASN A 299 -1.62 30.69 -59.79
C ASN A 299 -0.88 30.04 -60.97
N VAL A 300 -0.60 28.73 -60.98
CA VAL A 300 -0.25 28.02 -62.23
C VAL A 300 -0.63 26.54 -62.15
N GLY A 301 -1.89 26.20 -62.48
CA GLY A 301 -2.27 24.83 -62.90
C GLY A 301 -2.15 23.66 -61.91
N GLY A 302 -1.83 23.91 -60.63
CA GLY A 302 -1.73 22.90 -59.58
C GLY A 302 -2.93 22.95 -58.62
N GLY A 303 -3.42 21.78 -58.21
CA GLY A 303 -4.64 21.61 -57.42
C GLY A 303 -4.76 22.54 -56.20
N ALA A 304 -5.92 23.20 -56.09
CA ALA A 304 -6.25 24.03 -54.94
C ALA A 304 -6.55 23.16 -53.70
N ALA A 305 -5.99 23.52 -52.55
CA ALA A 305 -6.38 22.95 -51.27
C ALA A 305 -7.82 23.38 -50.93
N GLY A 306 -8.67 22.40 -50.67
CA GLY A 306 -10.12 22.53 -50.61
C GLY A 306 -10.68 23.25 -49.37
N THR A 307 -11.94 23.65 -49.51
CA THR A 307 -12.88 24.17 -48.50
C THR A 307 -12.68 23.56 -47.10
N PRO A 308 -12.87 24.34 -46.01
CA PRO A 308 -12.93 23.79 -44.66
C PRO A 308 -13.88 22.59 -44.62
N HIS A 309 -13.36 21.46 -44.16
CA HIS A 309 -14.14 20.23 -43.99
C HIS A 309 -13.92 19.69 -42.58
N THR A 310 -14.79 18.75 -42.21
CA THR A 310 -14.76 18.09 -40.90
C THR A 310 -14.61 16.60 -41.08
N HIS A 311 -14.12 15.96 -40.02
CA HIS A 311 -14.10 14.51 -39.90
C HIS A 311 -14.90 14.08 -38.69
N GLU A 312 -15.52 12.90 -38.78
CA GLU A 312 -15.89 12.13 -37.60
C GLU A 312 -14.63 11.49 -37.00
N ALA A 313 -14.62 11.23 -35.70
CA ALA A 313 -13.46 10.68 -35.02
C ALA A 313 -13.77 9.26 -34.50
N TYR A 314 -12.86 8.31 -34.74
CA TYR A 314 -12.95 6.94 -34.21
C TYR A 314 -11.74 6.61 -33.30
N PRO A 315 -11.45 7.41 -32.26
CA PRO A 315 -10.42 7.06 -31.31
C PRO A 315 -10.86 5.88 -30.45
N THR A 316 -9.91 5.02 -30.09
CA THR A 316 -10.22 3.80 -29.33
C THR A 316 -9.68 3.87 -27.91
N ARG A 317 -8.43 4.28 -27.71
CA ARG A 317 -7.79 4.30 -26.38
C ARG A 317 -6.49 5.11 -26.29
N THR A 318 -5.99 5.32 -25.08
CA THR A 318 -4.61 5.78 -24.81
C THR A 318 -3.58 4.63 -24.85
N ASP A 319 -2.30 4.96 -24.78
CA ASP A 319 -1.21 4.02 -24.45
C ASP A 319 -1.25 3.55 -22.99
N THR A 320 -0.53 2.48 -22.68
CA THR A 320 -0.43 1.98 -21.30
C THR A 320 0.45 2.89 -20.47
N ALA A 321 -0.07 3.34 -19.32
CA ALA A 321 0.70 4.11 -18.34
C ALA A 321 0.78 3.36 -17.01
N PHE A 322 1.92 3.46 -16.31
CA PHE A 322 2.08 2.95 -14.95
C PHE A 322 1.49 3.93 -13.93
N ALA A 323 0.71 3.43 -12.97
CA ALA A 323 -0.09 4.24 -12.04
C ALA A 323 0.03 3.75 -10.59
N LEU A 324 1.25 3.44 -10.13
CA LEU A 324 1.47 3.13 -8.72
C LEU A 324 1.50 4.43 -7.89
N PRO A 325 0.69 4.55 -6.82
CA PRO A 325 0.73 5.72 -5.94
C PRO A 325 2.06 5.76 -5.16
N PRO A 326 2.41 6.87 -4.49
CA PRO A 326 3.65 6.94 -3.71
C PRO A 326 3.67 5.87 -2.62
N TYR A 327 4.67 5.00 -2.64
CA TYR A 327 4.74 3.87 -1.72
C TYR A 327 6.09 3.77 -1.03
N ARG A 328 6.10 2.99 0.05
CA ARG A 328 7.29 2.43 0.69
C ARG A 328 7.11 0.93 0.79
N TYR A 329 8.13 0.18 0.40
CA TYR A 329 8.11 -1.27 0.57
C TYR A 329 8.22 -1.65 2.05
N THR A 330 7.42 -2.63 2.43
CA THR A 330 7.22 -3.08 3.81
C THR A 330 7.06 -4.60 3.81
N MET A 331 7.62 -5.28 4.80
CA MET A 331 7.32 -6.70 5.02
C MET A 331 6.07 -6.85 5.85
N PHE A 332 5.20 -7.77 5.45
CA PHE A 332 4.01 -8.15 6.19
C PHE A 332 4.21 -9.55 6.76
N TRP A 333 3.97 -9.71 8.06
CA TRP A 333 4.06 -11.00 8.75
C TRP A 333 2.77 -11.24 9.51
N GLN A 334 2.25 -12.47 9.43
CA GLN A 334 1.05 -12.88 10.12
C GLN A 334 1.42 -13.70 11.36
N LYS A 335 0.78 -13.40 12.49
CA LYS A 335 0.92 -14.19 13.71
C LYS A 335 0.08 -15.46 13.59
N THR A 336 0.69 -16.64 13.60
CA THR A 336 0.00 -17.92 13.35
C THR A 336 -0.26 -18.74 14.61
N SER A 337 0.46 -18.48 15.69
CA SER A 337 0.26 -19.17 16.95
C SER A 337 0.46 -18.23 18.15
N VAL A 338 -0.08 -18.64 19.30
CA VAL A 338 0.30 -18.06 20.58
C VAL A 338 1.61 -18.72 21.00
N LYS A 339 2.54 -17.94 21.55
CA LYS A 339 3.73 -18.52 22.19
C LYS A 339 3.27 -19.27 23.43
N THR A 340 2.97 -20.56 23.27
CA THR A 340 2.74 -21.43 24.42
C THR A 340 4.10 -21.59 25.09
N ALA A 341 4.31 -20.94 26.23
CA ALA A 341 5.40 -21.32 27.10
C ALA A 341 5.18 -22.81 27.38
N MET A 342 6.09 -23.68 26.93
CA MET A 342 5.98 -25.10 27.22
C MET A 342 5.94 -25.21 28.74
N ALA A 343 4.77 -25.54 29.29
CA ALA A 343 4.67 -25.96 30.67
C ALA A 343 5.50 -27.23 30.73
N GLY A 344 6.74 -27.12 31.19
CA GLY A 344 7.59 -28.29 31.41
C GLY A 344 6.81 -29.25 32.29
N ASN A 345 6.38 -30.36 31.70
CA ASN A 345 5.82 -31.47 32.46
C ASN A 345 6.90 -31.87 33.46
N GLU A 346 6.57 -31.81 34.75
CA GLU A 346 7.49 -31.99 35.88
C GLU A 346 8.04 -33.43 36.02
N GLN A 347 8.06 -34.26 34.97
CA GLN A 347 8.37 -35.69 35.08
C GLN A 347 9.33 -36.29 34.03
N GLY A 348 10.04 -35.49 33.23
CA GLY A 348 11.04 -36.02 32.29
C GLY A 348 12.45 -35.52 32.57
N GLU A 349 13.34 -36.43 32.95
CA GLU A 349 14.73 -36.25 33.38
C GLU A 349 15.70 -35.61 32.35
N THR A 350 15.46 -34.38 31.93
CA THR A 350 16.45 -33.59 31.18
C THR A 350 16.66 -32.24 31.85
N GLY A 351 17.70 -32.16 32.70
CA GLY A 351 18.21 -30.92 33.33
C GLY A 351 17.15 -30.05 34.00
N SER A 352 16.74 -30.37 35.23
CA SER A 352 15.59 -29.73 35.89
C SER A 352 15.83 -28.24 36.16
N TRP A 353 15.23 -27.39 35.34
CA TRP A 353 15.05 -25.97 35.61
C TRP A 353 14.07 -25.81 36.78
N ALA A 354 14.57 -25.46 37.96
CA ALA A 354 13.77 -25.36 39.19
C ALA A 354 13.98 -24.03 39.88
N ALA A 355 12.92 -23.51 40.52
CA ALA A 355 13.03 -22.36 41.41
C ALA A 355 12.18 -22.65 42.66
N ILE A 356 12.82 -22.71 43.82
CA ILE A 356 12.19 -23.08 45.09
C ILE A 356 12.29 -21.90 46.05
N GLY A 357 11.15 -21.49 46.58
CA GLY A 357 11.07 -20.45 47.59
C GLY A 357 11.54 -20.97 48.94
N LEU A 358 12.49 -20.26 49.53
CA LEU A 358 13.00 -20.49 50.88
C LEU A 358 12.62 -19.28 51.75
N ARG A 359 12.92 -19.34 53.05
CA ARG A 359 12.68 -18.20 53.93
C ARG A 359 13.64 -17.07 53.58
N GLY A 360 13.12 -15.98 53.02
CA GLY A 360 13.91 -14.83 52.56
C GLY A 360 14.88 -15.10 51.38
N ALA A 361 14.71 -16.21 50.65
CA ALA A 361 15.60 -16.59 49.56
C ALA A 361 14.88 -17.43 48.48
N ILE A 362 15.51 -17.60 47.32
CA ILE A 362 15.11 -18.55 46.27
C ILE A 362 16.33 -19.36 45.85
N SER A 363 16.24 -20.69 45.85
CA SER A 363 17.20 -21.56 45.15
C SER A 363 16.72 -21.76 43.70
N ILE A 364 17.61 -21.52 42.75
CA ILE A 364 17.37 -21.60 41.31
C ILE A 364 18.35 -22.60 40.73
N LYS A 365 17.85 -23.70 40.16
CA LYS A 365 18.65 -24.69 39.44
C LYS A 365 18.46 -24.47 37.95
N ALA A 366 19.53 -24.12 37.25
CA ALA A 366 19.54 -23.87 35.81
C ALA A 366 20.95 -24.16 35.27
N PRO A 367 21.12 -24.63 34.02
CA PRO A 367 22.43 -24.77 33.41
C PRO A 367 23.25 -23.47 33.50
N PRO A 368 24.59 -23.51 33.46
CA PRO A 368 25.41 -22.30 33.36
C PRO A 368 25.11 -21.48 32.09
N GLY A 369 25.31 -20.17 32.16
CA GLY A 369 25.12 -19.25 31.03
C GLY A 369 23.67 -18.82 30.79
N ILE A 370 22.81 -19.02 31.77
CA ILE A 370 21.40 -18.63 31.69
C ILE A 370 21.20 -17.32 32.43
N LEU A 371 20.58 -16.36 31.76
CA LEU A 371 20.16 -15.12 32.36
C LEU A 371 18.91 -15.34 33.23
N VAL A 372 19.08 -15.14 34.54
CA VAL A 372 18.00 -15.21 35.53
C VAL A 372 17.58 -13.80 35.91
N LYS A 373 16.27 -13.53 35.86
CA LYS A 373 15.65 -12.27 36.30
C LYS A 373 14.53 -12.60 37.29
N ILE A 374 14.47 -11.87 38.42
CA ILE A 374 13.40 -12.03 39.40
C ILE A 374 12.58 -10.75 39.44
N TYR A 375 11.25 -10.90 39.41
CA TYR A 375 10.28 -9.82 39.45
C TYR A 375 9.37 -10.00 40.66
N ASP A 376 8.97 -8.89 41.27
CA ASP A 376 7.91 -8.89 42.29
C ASP A 376 6.51 -8.96 41.66
N ILE A 377 5.49 -8.98 42.51
CA ILE A 377 4.07 -9.03 42.12
C ILE A 377 3.65 -7.82 41.28
N THR A 378 4.35 -6.69 41.38
CA THR A 378 4.07 -5.46 40.61
C THR A 378 4.74 -5.47 39.23
N GLY A 379 5.50 -6.51 38.90
CA GLY A 379 6.30 -6.60 37.68
C GLY A 379 7.62 -5.83 37.77
N LYS A 380 7.99 -5.29 38.94
CA LYS A 380 9.28 -4.61 39.12
C LYS A 380 10.39 -5.66 39.26
N ARG A 381 11.46 -5.51 38.47
CA ARG A 381 12.65 -6.36 38.55
C ARG A 381 13.40 -6.09 39.85
N VAL A 382 13.59 -7.13 40.67
CA VAL A 382 14.29 -7.07 41.96
C VAL A 382 15.68 -7.72 41.91
N PHE A 383 15.94 -8.56 40.91
CA PHE A 383 17.24 -9.24 40.75
C PHE A 383 17.50 -9.60 39.28
N ALA A 384 18.77 -9.61 38.87
CA ALA A 384 19.21 -10.14 37.58
C ALA A 384 20.68 -10.59 37.64
N CYS A 385 20.99 -11.78 37.11
CA CYS A 385 22.37 -12.23 36.88
C CYS A 385 22.40 -13.41 35.90
N ASP A 386 23.59 -13.74 35.39
CA ASP A 386 23.82 -15.00 34.67
C ASP A 386 24.16 -16.12 35.66
N THR A 387 23.70 -17.34 35.41
CA THR A 387 24.10 -18.51 36.19
C THR A 387 25.55 -18.87 35.90
N GLY A 388 26.42 -18.67 36.89
CA GLY A 388 27.80 -19.16 36.83
C GLY A 388 27.93 -20.66 37.15
N GLU A 389 26.94 -21.21 37.84
CA GLU A 389 26.89 -22.59 38.34
C GLU A 389 25.50 -23.19 38.12
N GLU A 390 25.38 -24.52 38.23
CA GLU A 390 24.11 -25.23 38.04
C GLU A 390 23.04 -24.87 39.08
N GLU A 391 23.43 -24.38 40.26
CA GLU A 391 22.52 -23.95 41.32
C GLU A 391 22.95 -22.59 41.86
N MET A 392 21.97 -21.70 42.02
CA MET A 392 22.16 -20.36 42.54
C MET A 392 21.19 -20.09 43.67
N LEU A 393 21.69 -19.52 44.77
CA LEU A 393 20.88 -19.10 45.89
C LEU A 393 20.79 -17.57 45.96
N VAL A 394 19.61 -17.01 45.66
CA VAL A 394 19.34 -15.58 45.76
C VAL A 394 18.76 -15.27 47.14
N LYS A 395 19.48 -14.50 47.96
CA LYS A 395 19.08 -14.12 49.33
C LYS A 395 18.59 -12.68 49.40
N GLY A 396 17.96 -12.32 50.53
CA GLY A 396 17.53 -10.94 50.80
C GLY A 396 16.22 -10.57 50.12
N LEU A 397 15.44 -11.57 49.71
CA LEU A 397 14.14 -11.37 49.08
C LEU A 397 13.08 -11.20 50.17
N GLY A 398 12.25 -10.17 50.06
CA GLY A 398 11.11 -9.98 50.97
C GLY A 398 10.09 -11.12 50.82
N PRO A 399 9.31 -11.42 51.88
CA PRO A 399 8.23 -12.40 51.79
C PRO A 399 7.20 -11.95 50.75
N GLY A 400 6.75 -12.87 49.90
CA GLY A 400 5.81 -12.55 48.84
C GLY A 400 5.83 -13.52 47.66
N VAL A 401 5.03 -13.18 46.66
CA VAL A 401 5.02 -13.87 45.37
C VAL A 401 6.05 -13.21 44.47
N LEU A 402 7.01 -13.99 44.00
CA LEU A 402 8.01 -13.57 43.03
C LEU A 402 7.88 -14.40 41.75
N PHE A 403 8.34 -13.83 40.65
CA PHE A 403 8.38 -14.49 39.35
C PHE A 403 9.83 -14.58 38.90
N VAL A 404 10.31 -15.81 38.72
CA VAL A 404 11.67 -16.11 38.26
C VAL A 404 11.61 -16.41 36.78
N ARG A 405 12.24 -15.56 35.97
CA ARG A 405 12.42 -15.72 34.53
C ARG A 405 13.84 -16.22 34.27
N MET A 406 13.96 -17.29 33.49
CA MET A 406 15.22 -17.92 33.10
C MET A 406 15.28 -17.93 31.58
N GLU A 407 16.30 -17.30 31.00
CA GLU A 407 16.45 -17.07 29.56
C GLU A 407 17.75 -17.70 29.04
N SER A 408 17.63 -18.48 27.96
CA SER A 408 18.72 -18.86 27.06
C SER A 408 18.48 -18.22 25.69
N ALA A 409 19.39 -18.45 24.72
CA ALA A 409 19.22 -18.01 23.34
C ALA A 409 17.91 -18.53 22.70
N ASP A 410 17.51 -19.75 23.06
CA ASP A 410 16.44 -20.48 22.39
C ASP A 410 15.18 -20.67 23.26
N LEU A 411 15.28 -20.44 24.58
CA LEU A 411 14.23 -20.78 25.52
C LEU A 411 14.09 -19.72 26.62
N ALA A 412 12.84 -19.41 26.98
CA ALA A 412 12.53 -18.63 28.18
C ALA A 412 11.50 -19.38 29.03
N ILE A 413 11.82 -19.58 30.31
CA ILE A 413 10.94 -20.22 31.30
C ILE A 413 10.60 -19.21 32.38
N VAL A 414 9.33 -19.18 32.81
CA VAL A 414 8.88 -18.38 33.96
C VAL A 414 8.29 -19.29 35.03
N LYS A 415 8.76 -19.14 36.27
CA LYS A 415 8.26 -19.86 37.45
C LYS A 415 7.75 -18.86 38.49
N LYS A 416 6.54 -19.12 39.01
CA LYS A 416 5.99 -18.43 40.17
C LYS A 416 6.54 -19.07 41.44
N VAL A 417 7.18 -18.28 42.29
CA VAL A 417 7.80 -18.73 43.53
C VAL A 417 7.20 -17.96 44.71
N ILE A 418 6.87 -18.66 45.78
CA ILE A 418 6.40 -18.04 47.03
C ILE A 418 7.57 -18.04 48.02
N VAL A 419 8.08 -16.87 48.36
CA VAL A 419 9.09 -16.67 49.39
C VAL A 419 8.38 -16.43 50.72
N ARG A 420 8.70 -17.22 51.74
CA ARG A 420 8.09 -17.14 53.08
C ARG A 420 8.92 -16.31 54.04
#